data_AF-A0A2V6AHB2-F1
#
_entry.id   AF-A0A2V6AHB2-F1
#
_cell.length_a   1.000
_cell.length_b   1.000
_cell.length_c   1.000
_cell.angle_alpha   90.00
_cell.angle_beta   90.00
_cell.angle_gamma   90.00
#
_symmetry.space_group_name_H-M   'P 1'
#
loop_
_entity.id
_entity.type
_entity.pdbx_description
1 polymer ?
#
loop_
_entity_poly.entity_id
_entity_poly.type
_entity_poly.pdbx_seq_one_letter_code
_entity_poly.pdbx_strand_id
1 'polypeptide(L)'
;FGGREIGYGADLDVLFVGEDVRSAQNLIVAMAQPTAEGNIWVLDARLRPEGEKGPLVCSLETYQSYYAGRAQPWELQSLTRARAVTGPLQSEFIEMAKHMWRNAGQHVDLRARIDSMLERIRRDRGSGSDFLDFKTGFGGIIEAEFLVQALQIRENIWEPNWERAVDLLQERGRLTGSEAAKLRDAYGFLRRCESVLRRYDNKTVSAFPGDPNEQRKLAIRLGYEEFDAFRERYVNARESIHTLL
;
A
#
# COMPACT_ATOMS: atom_id res chain seq x y z
N PHE A 1 0.34 8.13 1.36
CA PHE A 1 0.65 9.28 2.23
C PHE A 1 1.53 8.92 3.44
N GLY A 2 1.17 7.92 4.26
CA GLY A 2 1.93 7.54 5.46
C GLY A 2 3.43 7.24 5.21
N GLY A 3 3.72 6.39 4.22
CA GLY A 3 5.09 6.05 3.80
C GLY A 3 5.84 7.11 2.98
N ARG A 4 5.27 8.32 2.81
CA ARG A 4 5.84 9.42 1.99
C ARG A 4 6.05 9.09 0.50
N GLU A 5 5.25 8.18 -0.03
CA GLU A 5 5.29 7.73 -1.44
C GLU A 5 3.99 8.09 -2.18
N ILE A 6 3.51 9.33 -2.00
CA ILE A 6 2.26 9.76 -2.65
C ILE A 6 2.44 9.85 -4.16
N GLY A 7 1.42 9.39 -4.90
CA GLY A 7 1.37 9.46 -6.37
C GLY A 7 0.25 10.37 -6.86
N TYR A 8 0.18 10.56 -8.18
CA TYR A 8 -0.91 11.31 -8.82
C TYR A 8 -2.27 10.68 -8.53
N GLY A 9 -3.27 11.51 -8.24
CA GLY A 9 -4.64 11.06 -7.98
C GLY A 9 -4.77 10.05 -6.81
N ALA A 10 -3.82 10.05 -5.87
CA ALA A 10 -3.89 9.21 -4.68
C ALA A 10 -4.78 9.85 -3.61
N ASP A 11 -5.63 9.05 -2.96
CA ASP A 11 -6.34 9.48 -1.76
C ASP A 11 -5.38 9.55 -0.56
N LEU A 12 -5.79 10.26 0.49
CA LEU A 12 -5.08 10.27 1.76
C LEU A 12 -5.79 9.35 2.74
N ASP A 13 -5.26 8.15 2.92
CA ASP A 13 -5.72 7.25 3.97
C ASP A 13 -5.41 7.86 5.35
N VAL A 14 -6.45 8.06 6.16
CA VAL A 14 -6.37 8.71 7.48
C VAL A 14 -7.09 7.90 8.54
N LEU A 15 -6.56 7.98 9.76
CA LEU A 15 -7.17 7.43 10.97
C LEU A 15 -7.37 8.58 11.95
N PHE A 16 -8.60 8.75 12.44
CA PHE A 16 -8.91 9.75 13.47
C PHE A 16 -8.91 9.08 14.84
N VAL A 17 -8.20 9.69 15.78
CA VAL A 17 -8.02 9.18 17.15
C VAL A 17 -8.47 10.24 18.13
N GLY A 18 -9.41 9.89 19.03
CA GLY A 18 -9.95 10.79 20.04
C GLY A 18 -11.47 10.70 20.14
N GLU A 19 -12.12 11.83 20.43
CA GLU A 19 -13.56 11.91 20.70
C GLU A 19 -14.31 12.93 19.81
N ASP A 20 -13.60 13.86 19.17
CA ASP A 20 -14.22 14.95 18.39
C ASP A 20 -14.59 14.52 16.96
N VAL A 21 -15.76 13.90 16.85
CA VAL A 21 -16.35 13.48 15.57
C VAL A 21 -16.63 14.67 14.65
N ARG A 22 -17.03 15.82 15.21
CA ARG A 22 -17.44 16.99 14.41
C ARG A 22 -16.26 17.59 13.67
N SER A 23 -15.11 17.72 14.32
CA SER A 23 -13.89 18.22 13.67
C SER A 23 -13.41 17.29 12.56
N ALA A 24 -13.47 15.97 12.76
CA ALA A 24 -13.10 15.00 11.72
C ALA A 24 -14.03 15.10 10.49
N GLN A 25 -15.35 15.20 10.72
CA GLN A 25 -16.33 15.40 9.64
C GLN A 25 -16.09 16.71 8.90
N ASN A 26 -15.90 17.82 9.63
CA ASN A 26 -15.62 19.13 9.04
C ASN A 26 -14.36 19.09 8.17
N LEU A 27 -13.30 18.41 8.63
CA LEU A 27 -12.07 18.27 7.85
C LEU A 27 -12.31 17.48 6.55
N ILE A 28 -13.01 16.35 6.62
CA ILE A 28 -13.36 15.56 5.41
C ILE A 28 -14.15 16.41 4.43
N VAL A 29 -15.17 17.13 4.90
CA VAL A 29 -16.00 18.01 4.05
C VAL A 29 -15.17 19.12 3.44
N ALA A 30 -14.35 19.81 4.24
CA ALA A 30 -13.51 20.91 3.76
C ALA A 30 -12.50 20.43 2.71
N MET A 31 -11.91 19.25 2.88
CA MET A 31 -10.97 18.69 1.90
C MET A 31 -11.64 18.21 0.61
N ALA A 32 -12.89 17.76 0.70
CA ALA A 32 -13.68 17.31 -0.46
C ALA A 32 -14.40 18.46 -1.18
N GLN A 33 -14.47 19.65 -0.60
CA GLN A 33 -15.24 20.78 -1.13
C GLN A 33 -14.63 21.30 -2.45
N PRO A 34 -15.40 21.33 -3.55
CA PRO A 34 -14.91 21.88 -4.80
C PRO A 34 -14.72 23.38 -4.74
N THR A 35 -13.62 23.86 -5.32
CA THR A 35 -13.31 25.29 -5.47
C THR A 35 -13.07 25.65 -6.93
N ALA A 36 -12.97 26.95 -7.23
CA ALA A 36 -12.61 27.43 -8.57
C ALA A 36 -11.20 26.97 -9.01
N GLU A 37 -10.32 26.67 -8.05
CA GLU A 37 -8.96 26.14 -8.26
C GLU A 37 -8.95 24.60 -8.36
N GLY A 38 -10.12 23.96 -8.31
CA GLY A 38 -10.27 22.51 -8.28
C GLY A 38 -10.38 21.94 -6.87
N ASN A 39 -10.08 20.64 -6.74
CA ASN A 39 -10.14 19.91 -5.47
C ASN A 39 -8.71 19.57 -5.02
N ILE A 40 -8.51 19.56 -3.71
CA ILE A 40 -7.30 18.94 -3.13
C ILE A 40 -7.51 17.42 -3.01
N TRP A 41 -6.72 16.76 -2.15
CA TRP A 41 -6.88 15.33 -1.92
C TRP A 41 -8.15 14.98 -1.15
N VAL A 42 -8.75 13.85 -1.49
CA VAL A 42 -9.84 13.23 -0.72
C VAL A 42 -9.24 12.48 0.46
N LEU A 43 -9.86 12.62 1.63
CA LEU A 43 -9.52 11.82 2.80
C LEU A 43 -10.29 10.48 2.77
N ASP A 44 -9.56 9.38 2.88
CA ASP A 44 -10.13 8.04 3.01
C ASP A 44 -9.96 7.52 4.44
N ALA A 45 -11.07 7.42 5.18
CA ALA A 45 -11.07 6.92 6.56
C ALA A 45 -11.48 5.44 6.67
N ARG A 46 -11.49 4.67 5.58
CA ARG A 46 -12.02 3.29 5.57
C ARG A 46 -11.10 2.26 6.21
N LEU A 47 -9.84 2.60 6.51
CA LEU A 47 -8.91 1.74 7.24
C LEU A 47 -9.11 1.78 8.77
N ARG A 48 -10.09 2.55 9.26
CA ARG A 48 -10.44 2.59 10.69
C ARG A 48 -11.11 1.28 11.15
N PRO A 49 -11.14 0.99 12.47
CA PRO A 49 -11.82 -0.17 13.02
C PRO A 49 -13.25 -0.32 12.48
N GLU A 50 -13.62 -1.53 12.06
CA GLU A 50 -14.92 -1.86 11.44
C GLU A 50 -15.20 -1.15 10.09
N GLY A 51 -14.18 -0.50 9.51
CA GLY A 51 -14.24 0.18 8.22
C GLY A 51 -15.36 1.21 8.12
N GLU A 52 -16.11 1.19 7.02
CA GLU A 52 -17.24 2.10 6.78
C GLU A 52 -18.35 1.99 7.83
N LYS A 53 -18.51 0.81 8.44
CA LYS A 53 -19.54 0.54 9.45
C LYS A 53 -19.13 1.00 10.86
N GLY A 54 -17.84 1.30 11.06
CA GLY A 54 -17.31 1.79 12.33
C GLY A 54 -17.48 3.29 12.52
N PRO A 55 -17.36 3.76 13.78
CA PRO A 55 -17.35 5.19 14.08
C PRO A 55 -16.20 5.88 13.35
N LEU A 56 -16.41 7.11 12.88
CA LEU A 56 -15.40 7.86 12.14
C LEU A 56 -14.16 8.17 12.98
N VAL A 57 -14.37 8.45 14.26
CA VAL A 57 -13.31 8.72 15.24
C VAL A 57 -13.40 7.65 16.32
N CYS A 58 -12.27 7.03 16.62
CA CYS A 58 -12.16 5.99 17.65
C CYS A 58 -11.23 6.47 18.76
N SER A 59 -11.53 6.11 20.01
CA SER A 59 -10.59 6.31 21.12
C SER A 59 -9.36 5.42 20.95
N LEU A 60 -8.27 5.73 21.66
CA LEU A 60 -7.05 4.91 21.63
C LEU A 60 -7.34 3.48 22.12
N GLU A 61 -8.15 3.33 23.16
CA GLU A 61 -8.58 2.06 23.75
C GLU A 61 -9.39 1.22 22.74
N THR A 62 -10.19 1.89 21.90
CA THR A 62 -10.98 1.25 20.85
C THR A 62 -10.06 0.64 19.79
N TYR A 63 -9.04 1.40 19.33
CA TYR A 63 -8.02 0.87 18.43
C TYR A 63 -7.26 -0.30 19.06
N GLN A 64 -6.80 -0.14 20.30
CA GLN A 64 -6.06 -1.18 21.01
C GLN A 64 -6.87 -2.48 21.12
N SER A 65 -8.13 -2.39 21.53
CA SER A 65 -9.03 -3.55 21.67
C SER A 65 -9.34 -4.20 20.31
N TYR A 66 -9.52 -3.39 19.26
CA TYR A 66 -9.76 -3.89 17.92
C TYR A 66 -8.54 -4.64 17.37
N TYR A 67 -7.35 -4.03 17.42
CA TYR A 67 -6.12 -4.65 16.92
C TYR A 67 -5.71 -5.90 17.71
N ALA A 68 -5.99 -5.95 19.01
CA ALA A 68 -5.65 -7.10 19.84
C ALA A 68 -6.52 -8.34 19.57
N GLY A 69 -7.77 -8.18 19.13
CA GLY A 69 -8.72 -9.29 19.09
C GLY A 69 -9.48 -9.52 17.78
N ARG A 70 -9.62 -8.49 16.92
CA ARG A 70 -10.52 -8.54 15.76
C ARG A 70 -9.86 -8.20 14.43
N ALA A 71 -8.77 -7.45 14.47
CA ALA A 71 -8.08 -7.03 13.25
C ALA A 71 -7.56 -8.24 12.46
N GLN A 72 -7.71 -8.15 11.15
CA GLN A 72 -7.16 -9.10 10.22
C GLN A 72 -5.63 -8.95 10.14
N PRO A 73 -4.88 -10.01 9.77
CA PRO A 73 -3.42 -9.95 9.73
C PRO A 73 -2.85 -8.81 8.86
N TRP A 74 -3.49 -8.46 7.73
CA TRP A 74 -3.04 -7.32 6.91
C TRP A 74 -3.27 -5.97 7.57
N GLU A 75 -4.32 -5.83 8.37
CA GLU A 75 -4.58 -4.56 9.07
C GLU A 75 -3.41 -4.29 10.00
N LEU A 76 -3.00 -5.31 10.77
CA LEU A 76 -1.81 -5.26 11.62
C LEU A 76 -0.55 -5.01 10.83
N GLN A 77 -0.37 -5.67 9.68
CA GLN A 77 0.80 -5.49 8.84
C GLN A 77 0.89 -4.07 8.26
N SER A 78 -0.24 -3.53 7.80
CA SER A 78 -0.33 -2.18 7.24
C SER A 78 -0.06 -1.08 8.25
N LEU A 79 -0.12 -1.36 9.57
CA LEU A 79 0.25 -0.41 10.62
C LEU A 79 1.67 0.12 10.46
N THR A 80 2.60 -0.63 9.86
CA THR A 80 3.96 -0.11 9.61
C THR A 80 3.98 1.10 8.69
N ARG A 81 2.91 1.35 7.92
CA ARG A 81 2.76 2.53 7.07
C ARG A 81 2.20 3.73 7.83
N ALA A 82 1.73 3.54 9.07
CA ALA A 82 1.16 4.59 9.89
C ALA A 82 2.24 5.60 10.28
N ARG A 83 1.88 6.88 10.17
CA ARG A 83 2.71 8.00 10.57
C ARG A 83 1.82 9.06 11.19
N ALA A 84 2.20 9.53 12.37
CA ALA A 84 1.56 10.68 12.98
C ALA A 84 1.67 11.92 12.08
N VAL A 85 0.55 12.62 11.91
CA VAL A 85 0.48 13.89 11.19
C VAL A 85 0.40 15.04 12.19
N THR A 86 -0.56 14.95 13.12
CA THR A 86 -0.82 15.94 14.16
C THR A 86 -1.70 15.32 15.25
N GLY A 87 -1.81 16.00 16.39
CA GLY A 87 -2.71 15.67 17.48
C GLY A 87 -1.99 15.25 18.77
N PRO A 88 -2.66 15.38 19.92
CA PRO A 88 -2.04 15.13 21.23
C PRO A 88 -1.71 13.65 21.47
N LEU A 89 -2.51 12.72 20.92
CA LEU A 89 -2.35 11.26 21.08
C LEU A 89 -1.39 10.63 20.05
N GLN A 90 -0.60 11.44 19.35
CA GLN A 90 0.21 10.98 18.22
C GLN A 90 1.27 9.95 18.64
N SER A 91 1.89 10.14 19.80
CA SER A 91 2.96 9.28 20.29
C SER A 91 2.37 7.96 20.79
N GLU A 92 1.29 8.04 21.54
CA GLU A 92 0.57 6.92 22.13
C GLU A 92 -0.02 6.01 21.06
N PHE A 93 -0.61 6.58 20.01
CA PHE A 93 -1.12 5.80 18.89
C PHE A 93 0.00 5.06 18.15
N ILE A 94 1.13 5.73 17.87
CA ILE A 94 2.24 5.09 17.15
C ILE A 94 2.90 3.99 17.99
N GLU A 95 3.06 4.19 19.30
CA GLU A 95 3.59 3.14 20.19
C GLU A 95 2.63 1.96 20.32
N MET A 96 1.32 2.20 20.41
CA MET A 96 0.29 1.15 20.35
C MET A 96 0.37 0.38 19.03
N ALA A 97 0.44 1.10 17.90
CA ALA A 97 0.52 0.49 16.57
C ALA A 97 1.78 -0.37 16.41
N LYS A 98 2.95 0.12 16.86
CA LYS A 98 4.21 -0.64 16.91
C LYS A 98 4.11 -1.89 17.78
N HIS A 99 3.42 -1.80 18.91
CA HIS A 99 3.23 -2.95 19.80
C HIS A 99 2.37 -4.02 19.13
N MET A 100 1.23 -3.63 18.55
CA MET A 100 0.32 -4.56 17.85
C MET A 100 0.98 -5.20 16.62
N TRP A 101 1.71 -4.41 15.84
CA TRP A 101 2.47 -4.87 14.69
C TRP A 101 3.58 -5.87 15.07
N ARG A 102 4.32 -5.61 16.16
CA ARG A 102 5.33 -6.54 16.69
C ARG A 102 4.72 -7.87 17.11
N ASN A 103 3.60 -7.83 17.81
CA ASN A 103 2.90 -9.05 18.26
C ASN A 103 2.44 -9.88 17.05
N ALA A 104 1.97 -9.24 15.97
CA ALA A 104 1.60 -9.93 14.74
C ALA A 104 2.75 -10.75 14.14
N GLY A 105 3.99 -10.31 14.31
CA GLY A 105 5.19 -11.01 13.83
C GLY A 105 5.58 -12.27 14.57
N GLN A 106 5.04 -12.47 15.76
CA GLN A 106 5.31 -13.65 16.58
C GLN A 106 4.52 -14.87 16.11
N HIS A 107 3.52 -14.68 15.25
CA HIS A 107 2.77 -15.78 14.67
C HIS A 107 3.65 -16.61 13.72
N VAL A 108 3.73 -17.92 14.00
CA VAL A 108 4.54 -18.86 13.20
C VAL A 108 4.04 -18.97 11.76
N ASP A 109 2.73 -18.79 11.55
CA ASP A 109 2.03 -18.91 10.27
C ASP A 109 1.94 -17.60 9.47
N LEU A 110 2.71 -16.56 9.82
CA LEU A 110 2.67 -15.24 9.16
C LEU A 110 2.76 -15.34 7.62
N ARG A 111 3.64 -16.18 7.09
CA ARG A 111 3.79 -16.38 5.63
C ARG A 111 2.52 -16.94 4.99
N ALA A 112 1.98 -18.03 5.55
CA ALA A 112 0.74 -18.62 5.06
C ALA A 112 -0.45 -17.65 5.13
N ARG A 113 -0.50 -16.79 6.15
CA ARG A 113 -1.51 -15.72 6.26
C ARG A 113 -1.37 -14.66 5.17
N ILE A 114 -0.14 -14.30 4.81
CA ILE A 114 0.14 -13.36 3.71
C ILE A 114 -0.29 -13.98 2.38
N ASP A 115 0.12 -15.21 2.11
CA ASP A 115 -0.19 -15.91 0.86
C ASP A 115 -1.70 -16.04 0.66
N SER A 116 -2.40 -16.57 1.67
CA SER A 116 -3.87 -16.69 1.66
C SER A 116 -4.56 -15.35 1.41
N MET A 117 -3.94 -14.26 1.86
CA MET A 117 -4.50 -12.94 1.68
C MET A 117 -4.24 -12.34 0.32
N LEU A 118 -3.04 -12.52 -0.23
CA LEU A 118 -2.73 -12.16 -1.61
C LEU A 118 -3.67 -12.91 -2.55
N GLU A 119 -3.92 -14.21 -2.31
CA GLU A 119 -4.92 -14.99 -3.03
C GLU A 119 -6.33 -14.37 -2.96
N ARG A 120 -6.77 -13.97 -1.76
CA ARG A 120 -8.08 -13.31 -1.59
C ARG A 120 -8.12 -11.96 -2.33
N ILE A 121 -7.07 -11.15 -2.24
CA ILE A 121 -6.99 -9.86 -2.93
C ILE A 121 -7.07 -10.04 -4.45
N ARG A 122 -6.37 -11.03 -5.02
CA ARG A 122 -6.45 -11.35 -6.45
C ARG A 122 -7.85 -11.76 -6.86
N ARG A 123 -8.49 -12.62 -6.05
CA ARG A 123 -9.84 -13.12 -6.32
C ARG A 123 -10.88 -12.01 -6.29
N ASP A 124 -10.80 -11.14 -5.27
CA ASP A 124 -11.86 -10.15 -5.01
C ASP A 124 -11.65 -8.83 -5.76
N ARG A 125 -10.40 -8.50 -6.12
CA ARG A 125 -10.03 -7.20 -6.73
C ARG A 125 -9.33 -7.32 -8.08
N GLY A 126 -9.08 -8.54 -8.58
CA GLY A 126 -8.52 -8.76 -9.91
C GLY A 126 -9.53 -8.46 -11.01
N SER A 127 -9.04 -8.08 -12.18
CA SER A 127 -9.86 -7.91 -13.40
C SER A 127 -10.22 -9.24 -14.06
N GLY A 128 -9.70 -10.36 -13.55
CA GLY A 128 -9.78 -11.68 -14.17
C GLY A 128 -8.68 -11.93 -15.20
N SER A 129 -7.84 -10.93 -15.48
CA SER A 129 -6.63 -11.07 -16.29
C SER A 129 -5.41 -10.72 -15.44
N ASP A 130 -4.64 -11.75 -15.07
CA ASP A 130 -3.42 -11.54 -14.29
C ASP A 130 -2.46 -10.56 -14.99
N PHE A 131 -2.36 -10.62 -16.33
CA PHE A 131 -1.51 -9.70 -17.09
C PHE A 131 -1.91 -8.23 -16.87
N LEU A 132 -3.21 -7.91 -16.84
CA LEU A 132 -3.67 -6.54 -16.63
C LEU A 132 -3.49 -6.07 -15.19
N ASP A 133 -3.54 -6.99 -14.23
CA ASP A 133 -3.58 -6.70 -12.80
C ASP A 133 -2.19 -6.35 -12.21
N PHE A 134 -1.57 -5.25 -12.67
CA PHE A 134 -0.24 -4.82 -12.22
C PHE A 134 -0.17 -4.52 -10.71
N LYS A 135 -1.31 -4.26 -10.06
CA LYS A 135 -1.39 -3.95 -8.64
C LYS A 135 -1.69 -5.18 -7.77
N THR A 136 -2.67 -5.98 -8.18
CA THR A 136 -3.25 -7.08 -7.39
C THR A 136 -2.83 -8.47 -7.87
N GLY A 137 -2.32 -8.61 -9.09
CA GLY A 137 -1.89 -9.88 -9.68
C GLY A 137 -0.51 -10.36 -9.21
N PHE A 138 0.01 -11.46 -9.79
CA PHE A 138 1.28 -12.10 -9.40
C PHE A 138 2.46 -11.18 -9.64
N GLY A 139 3.35 -11.04 -8.66
CA GLY A 139 4.42 -10.06 -8.71
C GLY A 139 3.93 -8.61 -8.74
N GLY A 140 2.69 -8.33 -8.35
CA GLY A 140 2.12 -6.98 -8.39
C GLY A 140 2.66 -6.06 -7.29
N ILE A 141 2.25 -4.79 -7.35
CA ILE A 141 2.65 -3.77 -6.34
C ILE A 141 2.29 -4.22 -4.92
N ILE A 142 1.08 -4.75 -4.70
CA ILE A 142 0.63 -5.17 -3.37
C ILE A 142 1.49 -6.32 -2.84
N GLU A 143 1.87 -7.24 -3.72
CA GLU A 143 2.71 -8.38 -3.35
C GLU A 143 4.12 -7.93 -2.91
N ALA A 144 4.73 -6.99 -3.64
CA ALA A 144 6.01 -6.39 -3.26
C ALA A 144 5.94 -5.61 -1.93
N GLU A 145 4.84 -4.86 -1.70
CA GLU A 145 4.62 -4.16 -0.43
C GLU A 145 4.46 -5.17 0.72
N PHE A 146 3.69 -6.24 0.50
CA PHE A 146 3.43 -7.24 1.53
C PHE A 146 4.69 -8.03 1.89
N LEU A 147 5.52 -8.38 0.90
CA LEU A 147 6.81 -9.03 1.12
C LEU A 147 7.71 -8.18 2.03
N VAL A 148 7.92 -6.90 1.70
CA VAL A 148 8.78 -6.01 2.49
C VAL A 148 8.23 -5.84 3.90
N GLN A 149 6.93 -5.62 4.05
CA GLN A 149 6.29 -5.49 5.36
C GLN A 149 6.40 -6.77 6.21
N ALA A 150 6.32 -7.95 5.58
CA ALA A 150 6.48 -9.23 6.26
C ALA A 150 7.92 -9.40 6.80
N LEU A 151 8.92 -9.06 5.98
CA LEU A 151 10.31 -9.07 6.38
C LEU A 151 10.58 -8.04 7.49
N GLN A 152 10.00 -6.84 7.37
CA GLN A 152 10.07 -5.81 8.41
C GLN A 152 9.54 -6.33 9.75
N ILE A 153 8.38 -6.98 9.74
CA ILE A 153 7.76 -7.58 10.94
C ILE A 153 8.68 -8.62 11.57
N ARG A 154 9.24 -9.52 10.76
CA ARG A 154 10.14 -10.59 11.24
C ARG A 154 11.41 -10.01 11.88
N GLU A 155 11.94 -8.93 11.32
CA GLU A 155 13.15 -8.26 11.81
C GLU A 155 12.89 -7.14 12.81
N ASN A 156 11.62 -6.89 13.16
CA ASN A 156 11.22 -5.79 14.03
C ASN A 156 11.74 -4.41 13.54
N ILE A 157 11.68 -4.17 12.22
CA ILE A 157 12.03 -2.90 11.58
C ILE A 157 10.78 -2.07 11.32
N TRP A 158 10.55 -1.02 12.12
CA TRP A 158 9.47 -0.06 11.87
C TRP A 158 9.97 1.08 10.97
N GLU A 159 9.76 0.99 9.66
CA GLU A 159 10.09 2.04 8.70
C GLU A 159 8.94 2.20 7.68
N PRO A 160 8.17 3.29 7.74
CA PRO A 160 7.02 3.46 6.86
C PRO A 160 7.33 3.60 5.38
N ASN A 161 8.51 4.10 4.99
CA ASN A 161 8.87 4.30 3.59
C ASN A 161 9.45 3.01 3.00
N TRP A 162 8.91 2.56 1.86
CA TRP A 162 9.26 1.25 1.30
C TRP A 162 10.72 1.16 0.88
N GLU A 163 11.28 2.19 0.23
CA GLU A 163 12.68 2.17 -0.20
C GLU A 163 13.64 2.12 1.00
N ARG A 164 13.41 2.93 2.04
CA ARG A 164 14.22 2.89 3.25
C ARG A 164 14.06 1.57 4.02
N ALA A 165 12.88 0.96 3.98
CA ALA A 165 12.67 -0.37 4.57
C ALA A 165 13.53 -1.43 3.87
N VAL A 166 13.63 -1.39 2.54
CA VAL A 166 14.50 -2.30 1.77
C VAL A 166 15.98 -2.09 2.13
N ASP A 167 16.43 -0.84 2.33
CA ASP A 167 17.81 -0.56 2.77
C ASP A 167 18.10 -1.21 4.12
N LEU A 168 17.22 -0.99 5.10
CA LEU A 168 17.37 -1.57 6.45
C LEU A 168 17.33 -3.11 6.43
N LEU A 169 16.51 -3.70 5.57
CA LEU A 169 16.45 -5.16 5.40
C LEU A 169 17.73 -5.73 4.79
N GLN A 170 18.32 -5.02 3.83
CA GLN A 170 19.61 -5.37 3.26
C GLN A 170 20.74 -5.24 4.30
N GLU A 171 20.77 -4.14 5.06
CA GLU A 171 21.74 -3.94 6.15
C GLU A 171 21.66 -5.03 7.24
N ARG A 172 20.46 -5.57 7.47
CA ARG A 172 20.21 -6.69 8.39
C ARG A 172 20.50 -8.07 7.77
N GLY A 173 20.94 -8.12 6.52
CA GLY A 173 21.26 -9.36 5.81
C GLY A 173 20.05 -10.22 5.46
N ARG A 174 18.85 -9.63 5.43
CA ARG A 174 17.62 -10.34 5.01
C ARG A 174 17.33 -10.28 3.53
N LEU A 175 17.93 -9.30 2.87
CA LEU A 175 18.00 -9.25 1.42
C LEU A 175 19.49 -9.16 1.03
N THR A 176 19.91 -10.00 0.10
CA THR A 176 21.19 -9.81 -0.57
C THR A 176 21.14 -8.52 -1.41
N GLY A 177 22.30 -7.95 -1.72
CA GLY A 177 22.36 -6.76 -2.58
C GLY A 177 21.71 -6.99 -3.96
N SER A 178 21.78 -8.23 -4.48
CA SER A 178 21.11 -8.58 -5.75
C SER A 178 19.59 -8.62 -5.63
N GLU A 179 19.06 -9.22 -4.56
CA GLU A 179 17.61 -9.28 -4.31
C GLU A 179 17.03 -7.89 -4.09
N ALA A 180 17.68 -7.07 -3.27
CA ALA A 180 17.27 -5.68 -3.01
C ALA A 180 17.26 -4.85 -4.31
N ALA A 181 18.29 -4.97 -5.14
CA ALA A 181 18.36 -4.28 -6.43
C ALA A 181 17.25 -4.72 -7.39
N LYS A 182 17.01 -6.03 -7.53
CA LYS A 182 15.91 -6.57 -8.36
C LYS A 182 14.55 -6.10 -7.87
N LEU A 183 14.32 -6.16 -6.55
CA LEU A 183 13.07 -5.75 -5.93
C LEU A 183 12.79 -4.26 -6.15
N ARG A 184 13.80 -3.39 -5.98
CA ARG A 184 13.69 -1.95 -6.27
C ARG A 184 13.40 -1.66 -7.73
N ASP A 185 14.12 -2.30 -8.65
CA ASP A 185 13.92 -2.10 -10.08
C ASP A 185 12.52 -2.57 -10.53
N ALA A 186 12.08 -3.73 -10.06
CA ALA A 186 10.76 -4.26 -10.36
C ALA A 186 9.64 -3.39 -9.76
N TYR A 187 9.67 -3.12 -8.46
CA TYR A 187 8.67 -2.28 -7.79
C TYR A 187 8.64 -0.86 -8.39
N GLY A 188 9.81 -0.23 -8.57
CA GLY A 188 9.92 1.09 -9.19
C GLY A 188 9.35 1.12 -10.61
N PHE A 189 9.56 0.08 -11.41
CA PHE A 189 8.95 -0.04 -12.73
C PHE A 189 7.42 -0.12 -12.67
N LEU A 190 6.84 -0.95 -11.79
CA LEU A 190 5.39 -1.04 -11.62
C LEU A 190 4.78 0.28 -11.11
N ARG A 191 5.46 0.97 -10.18
CA ARG A 191 5.06 2.30 -9.70
C ARG A 191 5.10 3.35 -10.81
N ARG A 192 6.05 3.27 -11.74
CA ARG A 192 6.08 4.13 -12.94
C ARG A 192 4.90 3.83 -13.87
N CYS A 193 4.58 2.56 -14.10
CA CYS A 193 3.41 2.15 -14.88
C CYS A 193 2.13 2.74 -14.28
N GLU A 194 1.92 2.58 -12.97
CA GLU A 194 0.79 3.17 -12.25
C GLU A 194 0.76 4.70 -12.42
N SER A 195 1.90 5.36 -12.20
CA SER A 195 1.98 6.83 -12.25
C SER A 195 1.65 7.40 -13.64
N VAL A 196 2.11 6.74 -14.71
CA VAL A 196 1.81 7.16 -16.09
C VAL A 196 0.32 7.02 -16.41
N LEU A 197 -0.30 5.92 -16.00
CA LEU A 197 -1.74 5.72 -16.18
C LEU A 197 -2.56 6.74 -15.41
N ARG A 198 -2.27 6.90 -14.11
CA ARG A 198 -2.97 7.86 -13.26
C ARG A 198 -2.82 9.30 -13.76
N ARG A 199 -1.64 9.67 -14.26
CA ARG A 199 -1.39 10.99 -14.84
C ARG A 199 -2.22 11.23 -16.09
N TYR A 200 -2.43 10.20 -16.92
CA TYR A 200 -3.19 10.32 -18.15
C TYR A 200 -4.71 10.33 -17.90
N ASP A 201 -5.20 9.44 -17.04
CA ASP A 201 -6.63 9.30 -16.76
C ASP A 201 -7.14 10.25 -15.67
N ASN A 202 -6.22 10.89 -14.93
CA ASN A 202 -6.47 11.71 -13.74
C ASN A 202 -7.37 11.02 -12.69
N LYS A 203 -7.21 9.70 -12.55
CA LYS A 203 -8.01 8.83 -11.67
C LYS A 203 -7.14 7.71 -11.09
N THR A 204 -7.60 7.11 -9.99
CA THR A 204 -7.01 5.88 -9.45
C THR A 204 -7.23 4.73 -10.44
N VAL A 205 -6.16 4.03 -10.81
CA VAL A 205 -6.19 2.80 -11.61
C VAL A 205 -5.60 1.64 -10.83
N SER A 206 -6.11 0.44 -11.07
CA SER A 206 -5.64 -0.82 -10.45
C SER A 206 -5.20 -1.88 -11.44
N ALA A 207 -5.51 -1.70 -12.73
CA ALA A 207 -5.18 -2.62 -13.80
C ALA A 207 -4.89 -1.84 -15.09
N PHE A 208 -4.22 -2.48 -16.04
CA PHE A 208 -4.05 -1.97 -17.39
C PHE A 208 -5.37 -1.94 -18.15
N PRO A 209 -5.53 -1.02 -19.13
CA PRO A 209 -6.67 -1.02 -20.02
C PRO A 209 -6.74 -2.34 -20.80
N GLY A 210 -7.95 -2.87 -20.98
CA GLY A 210 -8.14 -4.10 -21.78
C GLY A 210 -7.89 -3.90 -23.28
N ASP A 211 -7.96 -2.66 -23.78
CA ASP A 211 -7.68 -2.33 -25.19
C ASP A 211 -6.17 -2.41 -25.48
N PRO A 212 -5.72 -3.30 -26.40
CA PRO A 212 -4.32 -3.40 -26.79
C PRO A 212 -3.74 -2.08 -27.34
N ASN A 213 -4.53 -1.21 -27.95
CA ASN A 213 -4.05 0.07 -28.45
C ASN A 213 -3.70 1.03 -27.31
N GLU A 214 -4.48 1.04 -26.22
CA GLU A 214 -4.16 1.82 -25.03
C GLU A 214 -2.94 1.25 -24.30
N GLN A 215 -2.75 -0.06 -24.31
CA GLN A 215 -1.53 -0.70 -23.78
C GLN A 215 -0.28 -0.29 -24.58
N ARG A 216 -0.36 -0.22 -25.91
CA ARG A 216 0.74 0.30 -26.75
C ARG A 216 1.06 1.77 -26.45
N LYS A 217 0.04 2.60 -26.28
CA LYS A 217 0.23 4.01 -25.88
C LYS A 217 0.88 4.12 -24.51
N LEU A 218 0.53 3.27 -23.55
CA LEU A 218 1.20 3.20 -22.25
C LEU A 218 2.69 2.87 -22.41
N ALA A 219 3.03 1.86 -23.21
CA ALA A 219 4.43 1.48 -23.48
C ALA A 219 5.23 2.67 -24.05
N ILE A 220 4.68 3.38 -25.04
CA ILE A 220 5.30 4.58 -25.61
C ILE A 220 5.52 5.67 -24.55
N ARG A 221 4.53 5.93 -23.69
CA ARG A 221 4.64 6.92 -22.59
C ARG A 221 5.68 6.53 -21.55
N LEU A 222 5.97 5.24 -21.41
CA LEU A 222 7.04 4.71 -20.55
C LEU A 222 8.42 4.70 -21.23
N GLY A 223 8.50 5.13 -22.50
CA GLY A 223 9.74 5.22 -23.27
C GLY A 223 10.08 3.97 -24.09
N TYR A 224 9.13 3.06 -24.31
CA TYR A 224 9.33 1.87 -25.13
C TYR A 224 8.86 2.13 -26.57
N GLU A 225 9.74 1.87 -27.54
CA GLU A 225 9.40 1.94 -28.96
C GLU A 225 8.57 0.73 -29.41
N GLU A 226 8.89 -0.44 -28.86
CA GLU A 226 8.20 -1.70 -29.16
C GLU A 226 7.41 -2.21 -27.96
N PHE A 227 6.15 -2.61 -28.20
CA PHE A 227 5.28 -3.13 -27.15
C PHE A 227 5.78 -4.45 -26.55
N ASP A 228 6.41 -5.30 -27.37
CA ASP A 228 6.94 -6.58 -26.88
C ASP A 228 8.09 -6.39 -25.89
N ALA A 229 8.96 -5.39 -26.10
CA ALA A 229 10.01 -5.03 -25.14
C ALA A 229 9.42 -4.54 -23.80
N PHE A 230 8.35 -3.75 -23.83
CA PHE A 230 7.61 -3.36 -22.62
C PHE A 230 7.00 -4.59 -21.93
N ARG A 231 6.35 -5.45 -22.70
CA ARG A 231 5.67 -6.65 -22.19
C ARG A 231 6.66 -7.60 -21.53
N GLU A 232 7.80 -7.85 -22.16
CA GLU A 232 8.88 -8.66 -21.59
C GLU A 232 9.40 -8.05 -20.29
N ARG A 233 9.71 -6.75 -20.27
CA ARG A 233 10.15 -6.06 -19.05
C ARG A 233 9.11 -6.17 -17.92
N TYR A 234 7.83 -6.06 -18.26
CA TYR A 234 6.73 -6.14 -17.30
C TYR A 234 6.58 -7.54 -16.70
N VAL A 235 6.61 -8.59 -17.53
CA VAL A 235 6.59 -9.98 -17.06
C VAL A 235 7.80 -10.26 -16.17
N ASN A 236 9.01 -9.90 -16.61
CA ASN A 236 10.24 -10.09 -15.84
C ASN A 236 10.22 -9.34 -14.49
N ALA A 237 9.62 -8.15 -14.44
CA ALA A 237 9.45 -7.40 -13.18
C ALA A 237 8.63 -8.21 -12.17
N ARG A 238 7.50 -8.72 -12.64
CA ARG A 238 6.52 -9.43 -11.81
C ARG A 238 7.09 -10.76 -11.34
N GLU A 239 7.72 -11.52 -12.22
CA GLU A 239 8.41 -12.76 -11.84
C GLU A 239 9.51 -12.50 -10.79
N SER A 240 10.27 -11.41 -10.93
CA SER A 240 11.31 -11.04 -9.95
C SER A 240 10.74 -10.75 -8.57
N ILE A 241 9.54 -10.18 -8.46
CA ILE A 241 8.87 -9.95 -7.17
C ILE A 241 8.32 -11.28 -6.63
N HIS A 242 7.63 -12.04 -7.47
CA HIS A 242 6.93 -13.26 -7.05
C HIS A 242 7.90 -14.34 -6.56
N THR A 243 9.08 -14.45 -7.17
CA THR A 243 10.10 -15.44 -6.80
C THR A 243 10.81 -15.14 -5.48
N LEU A 244 10.67 -13.93 -4.93
CA LEU A 244 11.26 -13.53 -3.64
C LEU A 244 10.35 -13.84 -2.44
N LEU A 245 9.12 -14.30 -2.67
CA LEU A 245 8.15 -14.63 -1.62
C LEU A 245 8.33 -16.06 -1.10
#